data_AF-A0A7H8SPC3-F1
#
_entry.id   AF-A0A7H8SPC3-F1
#
_cell.length_a   1.000
_cell.length_b   1.000
_cell.length_c   1.000
_cell.angle_alpha   90.00
_cell.angle_beta   90.00
_cell.angle_gamma   90.00
#
_symmetry.space_group_name_H-M   'P 1'
#
loop_
_entity.id
_entity.type
_entity.pdbx_description
1 polymer ?
#
loop_
_entity_poly.entity_id
_entity_poly.type
_entity_poly.pdbx_seq_one_letter_code
_entity_poly.pdbx_strand_id
1 'polypeptide(L)'
;MSLDATRENIFQNDMIQHMQANGWVLGVAKHYDRENALYSADVLNFVQTTQPEEWNKFCQNYPVDSEQKFIDALVVQLKKADINATDQASRSYGTLGVLRHGLKIRNARFKLCQFKPEHNLNADTLARYEQNICRVVPELVYSPYATKAELESTGVQAKKWRIDLVLFINGLPVSTLELKSEFKQTVQNAITQYKKTRLPKDPDTEVVPLV
;
A
#
# COMPACT_ATOMS: atom_id res chain seq x y z
N MET A 1 -12.41 27.75 11.83
CA MET A 1 -11.48 26.93 11.03
C MET A 1 -10.27 27.78 10.70
N SER A 2 -9.06 27.25 10.86
CA SER A 2 -7.80 27.97 10.57
C SER A 2 -7.61 28.08 9.05
N LEU A 3 -7.39 29.29 8.50
CA LEU A 3 -7.12 29.54 7.07
C LEU A 3 -6.05 28.62 6.47
N ASP A 4 -5.12 28.17 7.29
CA ASP A 4 -4.00 27.32 6.92
C ASP A 4 -4.43 25.88 6.57
N ALA A 5 -5.40 25.31 7.31
CA ALA A 5 -5.96 24.01 6.98
C ALA A 5 -6.75 24.05 5.67
N THR A 6 -7.34 25.21 5.35
CA THR A 6 -7.97 25.46 4.05
C THR A 6 -6.94 25.49 2.92
N ARG A 7 -5.75 26.06 3.15
CA ARG A 7 -4.65 26.07 2.16
C ARG A 7 -4.05 24.69 1.91
N GLU A 8 -3.79 23.92 2.96
CA GLU A 8 -3.29 22.55 2.84
C GLU A 8 -4.32 21.65 2.12
N ASN A 9 -5.61 21.81 2.42
CA ASN A 9 -6.66 21.08 1.72
C ASN A 9 -6.75 21.45 0.23
N ILE A 10 -6.65 22.75 -0.12
CA ILE A 10 -6.61 23.19 -1.52
C ILE A 10 -5.41 22.55 -2.22
N PHE A 11 -4.21 22.64 -1.65
CA PHE A 11 -3.00 22.07 -2.24
C PHE A 11 -3.10 20.55 -2.40
N GLN A 12 -3.65 19.84 -1.41
CA GLN A 12 -3.90 18.41 -1.50
C GLN A 12 -4.86 18.07 -2.66
N ASN A 13 -5.95 18.82 -2.79
CA ASN A 13 -6.92 18.60 -3.86
C ASN A 13 -6.31 18.86 -5.24
N ASP A 14 -5.49 19.91 -5.38
CA ASP A 14 -4.78 20.22 -6.63
C ASP A 14 -3.83 19.07 -7.02
N MET A 15 -3.08 18.53 -6.05
CA MET A 15 -2.22 17.36 -6.27
C MET A 15 -3.04 16.14 -6.71
N ILE A 16 -4.14 15.83 -6.00
CA ILE A 16 -5.00 14.69 -6.35
C ILE A 16 -5.55 14.85 -7.77
N GLN A 17 -6.07 16.03 -8.12
CA GLN A 17 -6.58 16.31 -9.46
C GLN A 17 -5.51 16.10 -10.53
N HIS A 18 -4.29 16.62 -10.30
CA HIS A 18 -3.17 16.41 -11.22
C HIS A 18 -2.82 14.92 -11.36
N MET A 19 -2.79 14.17 -10.26
CA MET A 19 -2.51 12.73 -10.30
C MET A 19 -3.59 11.97 -11.08
N GLN A 20 -4.87 12.29 -10.87
CA GLN A 20 -5.98 11.68 -11.61
C GLN A 20 -5.92 11.98 -13.11
N ALA A 21 -5.59 13.22 -13.49
CA ALA A 21 -5.37 13.59 -14.89
C ALA A 21 -4.23 12.80 -15.54
N ASN A 22 -3.31 12.23 -14.75
CA ASN A 22 -2.19 11.41 -15.19
C ASN A 22 -2.41 9.90 -14.91
N GLY A 23 -3.66 9.45 -14.82
CA GLY A 23 -4.00 8.03 -14.77
C GLY A 23 -4.00 7.39 -13.38
N TRP A 24 -3.83 8.17 -12.31
CA TRP A 24 -3.99 7.63 -10.95
C TRP A 24 -5.46 7.50 -10.58
N VAL A 25 -5.81 6.39 -9.95
CA VAL A 25 -7.14 6.16 -9.41
C VAL A 25 -7.24 6.79 -8.02
N LEU A 26 -8.27 7.60 -7.77
CA LEU A 26 -8.58 8.08 -6.43
C LEU A 26 -9.21 6.95 -5.61
N GLY A 27 -8.59 6.61 -4.48
CA GLY A 27 -9.08 5.60 -3.55
C GLY A 27 -9.82 6.20 -2.35
N VAL A 28 -10.61 5.35 -1.69
CA VAL A 28 -11.28 5.68 -0.43
C VAL A 28 -10.59 4.94 0.72
N ALA A 29 -10.23 5.67 1.79
CA ALA A 29 -9.52 5.12 2.94
C ALA A 29 -10.24 3.95 3.65
N LYS A 30 -11.57 3.84 3.49
CA LYS A 30 -12.36 2.72 4.05
C LYS A 30 -12.08 1.36 3.39
N HIS A 31 -11.52 1.36 2.18
CA HIS A 31 -11.20 0.15 1.43
C HIS A 31 -9.75 -0.30 1.66
N TYR A 32 -8.96 0.48 2.39
CA TYR A 32 -7.67 0.05 2.87
C TYR A 32 -7.84 -0.92 4.03
N ASP A 33 -7.28 -2.12 3.86
CA ASP A 33 -7.17 -3.12 4.89
C ASP A 33 -6.02 -2.73 5.83
N ARG A 34 -6.38 -2.28 7.04
CA ARG A 34 -5.42 -1.83 8.05
C ARG A 34 -4.64 -2.96 8.70
N GLU A 35 -5.18 -4.18 8.69
CA GLU A 35 -4.52 -5.33 9.31
C GLU A 35 -3.41 -5.86 8.41
N ASN A 36 -3.69 -5.96 7.11
CA ASN A 36 -2.74 -6.45 6.12
C ASN A 36 -1.92 -5.34 5.45
N ALA A 37 -2.30 -4.08 5.68
CA ALA A 37 -1.71 -2.90 5.06
C ALA A 37 -1.80 -2.89 3.53
N LEU A 38 -2.95 -3.29 2.99
CA LEU A 38 -3.17 -3.45 1.54
C LEU A 38 -4.43 -2.75 1.06
N TYR A 39 -4.44 -2.40 -0.23
CA TYR A 39 -5.69 -2.21 -0.98
C TYR A 39 -6.05 -3.55 -1.65
N SER A 40 -6.57 -4.50 -0.87
CA SER A 40 -6.69 -5.91 -1.28
C SER A 40 -7.49 -6.12 -2.57
N ALA A 41 -8.48 -5.28 -2.83
CA ALA A 41 -9.25 -5.31 -4.08
C ALA A 41 -8.37 -5.07 -5.32
N ASP A 42 -7.39 -4.15 -5.25
CA ASP A 42 -6.48 -3.90 -6.37
C ASP A 42 -5.49 -5.04 -6.56
N VAL A 43 -5.01 -5.64 -5.46
CA VAL A 43 -4.14 -6.83 -5.51
C VAL A 43 -4.83 -7.94 -6.29
N LEU A 44 -6.05 -8.28 -5.87
CA LEU A 44 -6.86 -9.36 -6.47
C LEU A 44 -7.21 -9.03 -7.93
N ASN A 45 -7.71 -7.83 -8.19
CA ASN A 45 -8.07 -7.40 -9.55
C ASN A 45 -6.88 -7.48 -10.50
N PHE A 46 -5.70 -7.02 -10.07
CA PHE A 46 -4.49 -7.07 -10.90
C PHE A 46 -4.11 -8.51 -11.23
N VAL A 47 -4.04 -9.41 -10.25
CA VAL A 47 -3.61 -10.80 -10.51
C VAL A 47 -4.65 -11.60 -11.29
N GLN A 48 -5.94 -11.42 -11.01
CA GLN A 48 -7.02 -12.11 -11.71
C GLN A 48 -7.12 -11.66 -13.18
N THR A 49 -7.01 -10.35 -13.42
CA THR A 49 -7.12 -9.79 -14.78
C THR A 49 -5.88 -10.06 -15.62
N THR A 50 -4.68 -9.91 -15.05
CA THR A 50 -3.44 -10.02 -15.84
C THR A 50 -2.90 -11.45 -15.92
N GLN A 51 -3.26 -12.34 -15.00
CA GLN A 51 -2.69 -13.68 -14.85
C GLN A 51 -3.76 -14.76 -14.61
N PRO A 52 -4.82 -14.84 -15.45
CA PRO A 52 -5.96 -15.73 -15.21
C PRO A 52 -5.56 -17.22 -15.19
N GLU A 53 -4.57 -17.64 -15.99
CA GLU A 53 -4.09 -19.03 -15.99
C GLU A 53 -3.44 -19.42 -14.65
N GLU A 54 -2.62 -18.54 -14.09
CA GLU A 54 -1.96 -18.76 -12.80
C GLU A 54 -2.97 -18.66 -11.66
N TRP A 55 -3.96 -17.76 -11.77
CA TRP A 55 -5.09 -17.69 -10.85
C TRP A 55 -5.89 -18.99 -10.81
N ASN A 56 -6.21 -19.57 -11.98
CA ASN A 56 -6.93 -20.84 -12.06
C ASN A 56 -6.15 -22.00 -11.43
N LYS A 57 -4.83 -22.09 -11.66
CA LYS A 57 -3.96 -23.07 -10.97
C LYS A 57 -3.99 -22.88 -9.46
N PHE A 58 -3.97 -21.63 -9.01
CA PHE A 58 -4.05 -21.31 -7.60
C PHE A 58 -5.40 -21.73 -6.99
N CYS A 59 -6.53 -21.42 -7.64
CA CYS A 59 -7.86 -21.84 -7.20
C CYS A 59 -8.02 -23.37 -7.15
N GLN A 60 -7.39 -24.13 -8.04
CA GLN A 60 -7.38 -25.60 -7.95
C GLN A 60 -6.68 -26.12 -6.69
N ASN A 61 -5.63 -25.43 -6.23
CA ASN A 61 -4.95 -25.79 -4.98
C ASN A 61 -5.72 -25.32 -3.73
N TYR A 62 -6.48 -24.24 -3.85
CA TYR A 62 -7.22 -23.59 -2.77
C TYR A 62 -8.66 -23.32 -3.22
N PRO A 63 -9.52 -24.36 -3.33
CA PRO A 63 -10.85 -24.23 -3.93
C PRO A 63 -11.87 -23.48 -3.07
N VAL A 64 -11.56 -23.22 -1.81
CA VAL A 64 -12.39 -22.48 -0.85
C VAL A 64 -11.63 -21.23 -0.43
N ASP A 65 -12.31 -20.09 -0.47
CA ASP A 65 -11.78 -18.78 -0.08
C ASP A 65 -10.44 -18.41 -0.75
N SER A 66 -10.31 -18.70 -2.06
CA SER A 66 -9.06 -18.49 -2.80
C SER A 66 -8.51 -17.07 -2.64
N GLU A 67 -9.38 -16.06 -2.71
CA GLU A 67 -8.98 -14.66 -2.54
C GLU A 67 -8.32 -14.40 -1.19
N GLN A 68 -8.94 -14.84 -0.10
CA GLN A 68 -8.35 -14.71 1.24
C GLN A 68 -7.03 -15.48 1.33
N LYS A 69 -6.96 -16.71 0.82
CA LYS A 69 -5.72 -17.50 0.82
C LYS A 69 -4.59 -16.85 0.04
N PHE A 70 -4.91 -16.14 -1.04
CA PHE A 70 -3.93 -15.39 -1.80
C PHE A 70 -3.38 -14.21 -0.99
N ILE A 71 -4.26 -13.45 -0.35
CA ILE A 71 -3.87 -12.33 0.52
C ILE A 71 -3.03 -12.84 1.70
N ASP A 72 -3.43 -13.93 2.36
CA ASP A 72 -2.66 -14.54 3.46
C ASP A 72 -1.23 -14.89 3.01
N ALA A 73 -1.09 -15.52 1.83
CA ALA A 73 0.22 -15.90 1.29
C ALA A 73 1.09 -14.69 0.91
N LEU A 74 0.46 -13.63 0.36
CA LEU A 74 1.13 -12.36 0.09
C LEU A 74 1.63 -11.72 1.40
N VAL A 75 0.79 -11.64 2.42
CA VAL A 75 1.10 -11.04 3.72
C VAL A 75 2.24 -11.78 4.41
N VAL A 76 2.28 -13.12 4.33
CA VAL A 76 3.41 -13.92 4.83
C VAL A 76 4.73 -13.51 4.18
N GLN A 77 4.74 -13.24 2.87
CA GLN A 77 5.96 -12.82 2.18
C GLN A 77 6.34 -11.37 2.52
N LEU A 78 5.34 -10.48 2.65
CA LEU A 78 5.52 -9.09 3.04
C LEU A 78 6.13 -8.98 4.45
N LYS A 79 5.65 -9.78 5.41
CA LYS A 79 6.15 -9.84 6.79
C LYS A 79 7.59 -10.36 6.96
N LYS A 80 8.25 -10.83 5.89
CA LYS A 80 9.67 -11.17 5.92
C LYS A 80 10.58 -9.94 5.85
N ALA A 81 10.03 -8.74 5.67
CA ALA A 81 10.78 -7.50 5.77
C ALA A 81 11.45 -7.40 7.14
N ASP A 82 12.76 -7.16 7.14
CA ASP A 82 13.54 -6.90 8.35
C ASP A 82 14.24 -5.54 8.19
N ILE A 83 14.05 -4.68 9.18
CA ILE A 83 14.66 -3.34 9.23
C ILE A 83 16.19 -3.40 9.35
N ASN A 84 16.73 -4.51 9.84
CA ASN A 84 18.16 -4.77 9.94
C ASN A 84 18.71 -5.58 8.77
N ALA A 85 17.88 -5.89 7.76
CA ALA A 85 18.31 -6.63 6.58
C ALA A 85 19.43 -5.88 5.85
N THR A 86 20.41 -6.63 5.35
CA THR A 86 21.38 -6.10 4.40
C THR A 86 20.67 -5.63 3.13
N ASP A 87 21.30 -4.73 2.36
CA ASP A 87 20.75 -4.21 1.10
C ASP A 87 20.35 -5.33 0.11
N GLN A 88 21.05 -6.47 0.11
CA GLN A 88 20.68 -7.62 -0.72
C GLN A 88 19.40 -8.34 -0.21
N ALA A 89 19.28 -8.52 1.11
CA ALA A 89 18.12 -9.15 1.72
C ALA A 89 16.88 -8.24 1.66
N SER A 90 17.04 -6.92 1.86
CA SER A 90 15.94 -5.95 1.78
C SER A 90 15.33 -5.85 0.38
N ARG A 91 16.13 -6.09 -0.67
CA ARG A 91 15.64 -6.19 -2.07
C ARG A 91 14.83 -7.44 -2.35
N SER A 92 14.91 -8.45 -1.49
CA SER A 92 14.28 -9.76 -1.67
C SER A 92 12.95 -9.92 -0.91
N TYR A 93 12.72 -9.08 0.10
CA TYR A 93 11.57 -9.16 1.01
C TYR A 93 10.76 -7.85 1.06
N GLY A 94 9.65 -7.86 1.79
CA GLY A 94 8.76 -6.70 1.91
C GLY A 94 8.14 -6.27 0.59
N THR A 95 7.66 -5.03 0.53
CA THR A 95 7.04 -4.45 -0.68
C THR A 95 7.98 -4.44 -1.88
N LEU A 96 9.27 -4.14 -1.70
CA LEU A 96 10.22 -4.10 -2.81
C LEU A 96 10.49 -5.50 -3.40
N GLY A 97 10.70 -6.50 -2.54
CA GLY A 97 10.87 -7.89 -2.95
C GLY A 97 9.62 -8.44 -3.62
N VAL A 98 8.47 -8.20 -2.97
CA VAL A 98 7.13 -8.01 -3.54
C VAL A 98 7.08 -7.79 -5.06
N LEU A 99 7.29 -6.52 -5.39
CA LEU A 99 7.16 -5.97 -6.72
C LEU A 99 8.21 -6.51 -7.70
N ARG A 100 9.43 -6.83 -7.24
CA ARG A 100 10.52 -7.29 -8.11
C ARG A 100 10.45 -8.77 -8.45
N HIS A 101 10.09 -9.61 -7.50
CA HIS A 101 10.22 -11.06 -7.61
C HIS A 101 8.86 -11.78 -7.63
N GLY A 102 7.79 -11.09 -7.23
CA GLY A 102 6.45 -11.64 -7.19
C GLY A 102 6.26 -12.70 -6.11
N LEU A 103 5.28 -13.56 -6.31
CA LEU A 103 4.93 -14.65 -5.41
C LEU A 103 4.97 -15.99 -6.13
N LYS A 104 5.48 -17.01 -5.45
CA LYS A 104 5.36 -18.41 -5.87
C LYS A 104 4.56 -19.16 -4.81
N ILE A 105 3.40 -19.67 -5.19
CA ILE A 105 2.54 -20.45 -4.30
C ILE A 105 2.29 -21.80 -4.96
N ARG A 106 2.94 -22.85 -4.42
CA ARG A 106 2.95 -24.20 -5.02
C ARG A 106 3.39 -24.16 -6.49
N ASN A 107 2.51 -24.52 -7.42
CA ASN A 107 2.74 -24.52 -8.87
C ASN A 107 2.29 -23.22 -9.57
N ALA A 108 1.69 -22.27 -8.86
CA ALA A 108 1.28 -20.96 -9.39
C ALA A 108 2.33 -19.88 -9.12
N ARG A 109 2.55 -18.99 -10.09
CA ARG A 109 3.52 -17.89 -10.03
C ARG A 109 2.86 -16.58 -10.43
N PHE A 110 2.96 -15.58 -9.56
CA PHE A 110 2.35 -14.28 -9.77
C PHE A 110 3.39 -13.18 -9.76
N LYS A 111 3.36 -12.31 -10.77
CA LYS A 111 3.94 -10.97 -10.71
C LYS A 111 2.92 -10.03 -10.06
N LEU A 112 3.38 -9.17 -9.18
CA LEU A 112 2.53 -8.18 -8.49
C LEU A 112 2.70 -6.77 -9.07
N CYS A 113 3.59 -6.61 -10.04
CA CYS A 113 3.78 -5.41 -10.83
C CYS A 113 4.43 -5.79 -12.15
N GLN A 114 4.05 -5.10 -13.22
CA GLN A 114 4.79 -5.14 -14.47
C GLN A 114 5.55 -3.83 -14.59
N PHE A 115 6.88 -3.85 -14.63
CA PHE A 115 7.66 -2.64 -14.90
C PHE A 115 7.54 -2.25 -16.37
N LYS A 116 7.71 -0.95 -16.66
CA LYS A 116 7.69 -0.44 -18.03
C LYS A 116 8.77 -1.17 -18.85
N PRO A 117 8.40 -1.84 -19.96
CA PRO A 117 9.39 -2.51 -20.79
C PRO A 117 10.33 -1.47 -21.43
N GLU A 118 11.61 -1.84 -21.60
CA GLU A 118 12.60 -0.98 -22.27
C GLU A 118 12.28 -0.78 -23.75
N HIS A 119 11.65 -1.77 -24.37
CA HIS A 119 11.29 -1.79 -25.79
C HIS A 119 9.87 -2.34 -25.98
N ASN A 120 9.15 -1.81 -26.98
CA ASN A 120 7.78 -2.20 -27.30
C ASN A 120 7.69 -3.49 -28.14
N LEU A 121 8.69 -4.38 -28.03
CA LEU A 121 8.77 -5.61 -28.82
C LEU A 121 7.81 -6.71 -28.33
N ASN A 122 7.43 -6.68 -27.04
CA ASN A 122 6.53 -7.64 -26.44
C ASN A 122 5.20 -6.97 -26.06
N ALA A 123 4.20 -7.15 -26.92
CA ALA A 123 2.87 -6.57 -26.74
C ALA A 123 2.21 -7.00 -25.42
N ASP A 124 2.40 -8.24 -24.98
CA ASP A 124 1.83 -8.75 -23.73
C ASP A 124 2.43 -8.05 -22.49
N THR A 125 3.72 -7.72 -22.55
CA THR A 125 4.40 -7.00 -21.46
C THR A 125 3.93 -5.56 -21.37
N LEU A 126 3.72 -4.91 -22.51
CA LEU A 126 3.15 -3.57 -22.55
C LEU A 126 1.69 -3.57 -22.06
N ALA A 127 0.87 -4.51 -22.54
CA ALA A 127 -0.52 -4.64 -22.09
C ALA A 127 -0.60 -4.85 -20.57
N ARG A 128 0.25 -5.72 -20.00
CA ARG A 128 0.32 -5.90 -18.54
C ARG A 128 0.80 -4.65 -17.80
N TYR A 129 1.73 -3.88 -18.37
CA TYR A 129 2.18 -2.62 -17.78
C TYR A 129 1.04 -1.59 -17.71
N GLU A 130 0.24 -1.50 -18.77
CA GLU A 130 -0.94 -0.61 -18.84
C GLU A 130 -2.06 -1.03 -17.87
N GLN A 131 -2.05 -2.29 -17.42
CA GLN A 131 -2.99 -2.81 -16.41
C GLN A 131 -2.53 -2.58 -14.97
N ASN A 132 -1.36 -1.96 -14.74
CA ASN A 132 -0.98 -1.57 -13.37
C ASN A 132 -1.97 -0.51 -12.84
N ILE A 133 -2.44 -0.73 -11.62
CA ILE A 133 -3.32 0.18 -10.90
C ILE A 133 -2.46 1.06 -10.00
N CYS A 134 -2.23 2.29 -10.41
CA CYS A 134 -1.64 3.32 -9.57
C CYS A 134 -2.76 4.03 -8.82
N ARG A 135 -2.79 3.93 -7.48
CA ARG A 135 -3.86 4.50 -6.65
C ARG A 135 -3.31 5.49 -5.64
N VAL A 136 -3.96 6.64 -5.52
CA VAL A 136 -3.73 7.62 -4.45
C VAL A 136 -4.88 7.54 -3.46
N VAL A 137 -4.57 7.36 -2.18
CA VAL A 137 -5.57 7.35 -1.09
C VAL A 137 -5.28 8.52 -0.17
N PRO A 138 -6.17 9.53 -0.11
CA PRO A 138 -6.00 10.65 0.78
C PRO A 138 -6.39 10.28 2.21
N GLU A 139 -5.81 11.00 3.15
CA GLU A 139 -6.29 11.11 4.52
C GLU A 139 -6.35 9.74 5.23
N LEU A 140 -5.33 8.89 5.01
CA LEU A 140 -5.34 7.49 5.41
C LEU A 140 -4.97 7.31 6.88
N VAL A 141 -5.89 6.69 7.64
CA VAL A 141 -5.60 6.20 9.00
C VAL A 141 -5.12 4.76 8.90
N TYR A 142 -3.87 4.53 9.29
CA TYR A 142 -3.16 3.28 9.01
C TYR A 142 -3.25 2.24 10.13
N SER A 143 -3.36 2.65 11.40
CA SER A 143 -3.34 1.72 12.54
C SER A 143 -4.62 0.86 12.61
N PRO A 144 -4.52 -0.49 12.65
CA PRO A 144 -5.67 -1.38 12.83
C PRO A 144 -6.33 -1.20 14.21
N TYR A 145 -5.58 -0.72 15.20
CA TYR A 145 -6.07 -0.47 16.56
C TYR A 145 -6.79 0.87 16.73
N ALA A 146 -6.90 1.66 15.65
CA ALA A 146 -7.55 2.95 15.68
C ALA A 146 -9.07 2.88 15.40
N THR A 147 -9.73 1.77 15.76
CA THR A 147 -11.15 1.50 15.49
C THR A 147 -12.02 1.60 16.75
N LYS A 148 -13.34 1.79 16.56
CA LYS A 148 -14.30 1.77 17.67
C LYS A 148 -14.41 0.40 18.32
N ALA A 149 -14.33 -0.66 17.51
CA ALA A 149 -14.38 -2.04 18.00
C ALA A 149 -13.27 -2.32 19.01
N GLU A 150 -12.05 -1.84 18.75
CA GLU A 150 -10.92 -2.00 19.68
C GLU A 150 -11.10 -1.22 20.99
N LEU A 151 -11.68 -0.03 20.92
CA LEU A 151 -12.04 0.73 22.12
C LEU A 151 -13.09 -0.01 22.96
N GLU A 152 -14.07 -0.62 22.31
CA GLU A 152 -15.16 -1.35 22.96
C GLU A 152 -14.67 -2.69 23.56
N SER A 153 -13.74 -3.38 22.89
CA SER A 153 -13.22 -4.68 23.34
C SER A 153 -12.13 -4.57 24.41
N THR A 154 -11.25 -3.56 24.31
CA THR A 154 -10.06 -3.44 25.17
C THR A 154 -10.12 -2.27 26.16
N GLY A 155 -11.05 -1.33 25.98
CA GLY A 155 -11.13 -0.09 26.74
C GLY A 155 -10.08 0.96 26.35
N VAL A 156 -9.20 0.64 25.38
CA VAL A 156 -8.12 1.52 24.90
C VAL A 156 -8.15 1.57 23.37
N GLN A 157 -7.80 2.70 22.78
CA GLN A 157 -7.71 2.85 21.33
C GLN A 157 -6.40 3.54 20.93
N ALA A 158 -5.76 3.04 19.87
CA ALA A 158 -4.64 3.76 19.27
C ALA A 158 -5.09 5.10 18.69
N LYS A 159 -4.17 6.08 18.71
CA LYS A 159 -4.41 7.39 18.12
C LYS A 159 -4.66 7.26 16.62
N LYS A 160 -5.67 7.98 16.11
CA LYS A 160 -6.02 8.05 14.69
C LYS A 160 -5.04 8.92 13.91
N TRP A 161 -3.77 8.54 13.93
CA TRP A 161 -2.76 9.18 13.10
C TRP A 161 -3.10 8.97 11.64
N ARG A 162 -2.97 10.06 10.89
CA ARG A 162 -3.36 10.15 9.50
C ARG A 162 -2.16 10.54 8.66
N ILE A 163 -2.09 9.97 7.47
CA ILE A 163 -1.14 10.34 6.41
C ILE A 163 -1.94 11.06 5.32
N ASP A 164 -1.43 12.20 4.86
CA ASP A 164 -2.15 13.08 3.93
C ASP A 164 -2.43 12.39 2.60
N LEU A 165 -1.43 11.74 1.99
CA LEU A 165 -1.63 10.88 0.82
C LEU A 165 -0.79 9.60 0.92
N VAL A 166 -1.36 8.46 0.53
CA VAL A 166 -0.64 7.20 0.39
C VAL A 166 -0.77 6.69 -1.04
N LEU A 167 0.35 6.32 -1.65
CA LEU A 167 0.43 5.84 -3.01
C LEU A 167 0.55 4.32 -3.01
N PHE A 168 -0.27 3.68 -3.81
CA PHE A 168 -0.31 2.24 -4.01
C PHE A 168 -0.04 1.89 -5.46
N ILE A 169 0.65 0.77 -5.66
CA ILE A 169 0.76 0.09 -6.96
C ILE A 169 0.16 -1.29 -6.80
N ASN A 170 -0.89 -1.59 -7.57
CA ASN A 170 -1.61 -2.88 -7.52
C ASN A 170 -1.99 -3.28 -6.09
N GLY A 171 -2.38 -2.29 -5.28
CA GLY A 171 -2.78 -2.45 -3.89
C GLY A 171 -1.66 -2.60 -2.85
N LEU A 172 -0.38 -2.55 -3.27
CA LEU A 172 0.77 -2.51 -2.37
C LEU A 172 1.18 -1.05 -2.08
N PRO A 173 1.33 -0.63 -0.81
CA PRO A 173 1.75 0.73 -0.48
C PRO A 173 3.22 0.95 -0.85
N VAL A 174 3.52 1.97 -1.65
CA VAL A 174 4.89 2.25 -2.14
C VAL A 174 5.44 3.59 -1.69
N SER A 175 4.58 4.53 -1.32
CA SER A 175 5.00 5.85 -0.86
C SER A 175 3.92 6.53 -0.02
N THR A 176 4.36 7.45 0.83
CA THR A 176 3.55 8.27 1.73
C THR A 176 3.97 9.72 1.55
N LEU A 177 3.02 10.61 1.38
CA LEU A 177 3.26 12.04 1.22
C LEU A 177 2.59 12.77 2.37
N GLU A 178 3.35 13.66 3.00
CA GLU A 178 2.88 14.59 4.01
C GLU A 178 3.01 15.99 3.43
N LEU A 179 1.92 16.74 3.46
CA LEU A 179 1.81 18.07 2.90
C LEU A 179 1.94 19.06 4.06
N LYS A 180 2.69 20.14 3.82
CA LYS A 180 2.90 21.20 4.80
C LYS A 180 2.92 22.56 4.12
N SER A 181 2.29 23.53 4.77
CA SER A 181 2.39 24.95 4.49
C SER A 181 3.61 25.54 5.21
N GLU A 182 4.53 26.22 4.50
CA GLU A 182 5.79 26.76 5.06
C GLU A 182 5.60 27.81 6.18
N PHE A 183 4.37 28.27 6.40
CA PHE A 183 4.05 29.33 7.37
C PHE A 183 4.12 28.89 8.85
N LYS A 184 4.20 27.58 9.16
CA LYS A 184 4.21 27.08 10.55
C LYS A 184 5.39 26.20 10.93
N GLN A 185 5.89 25.38 10.00
CA GLN A 185 6.86 24.36 10.32
C GLN A 185 7.83 24.21 9.15
N THR A 186 9.12 24.25 9.45
CA THR A 186 10.14 23.98 8.44
C THR A 186 10.00 22.53 7.96
N VAL A 187 10.33 22.28 6.69
CA VAL A 187 10.36 20.93 6.10
C VAL A 187 11.17 19.96 6.99
N GLN A 188 12.27 20.43 7.58
CA GLN A 188 13.11 19.62 8.46
C GLN A 188 12.38 19.14 9.73
N ASN A 189 11.55 20.00 10.32
CA ASN A 189 10.73 19.64 11.48
C ASN A 189 9.64 18.64 11.10
N ALA A 190 9.03 18.78 9.92
CA ALA A 190 8.05 17.83 9.41
C ALA A 190 8.68 16.44 9.15
N ILE A 191 9.87 16.39 8.54
CA ILE A 191 10.65 15.16 8.35
C ILE A 191 10.94 14.50 9.71
N THR A 192 11.37 15.29 10.69
CA THR A 192 11.70 14.79 12.04
C THR A 192 10.45 14.23 12.73
N GLN A 193 9.32 14.93 12.63
CA GLN A 193 8.05 14.49 13.19
C GLN A 193 7.57 13.20 12.52
N TYR A 194 7.66 13.10 11.20
CA TYR A 194 7.27 11.90 10.46
C TYR A 194 8.03 10.69 10.96
N LYS A 195 9.38 10.78 11.00
CA LYS A 195 10.27 9.72 11.48
C LYS A 195 9.98 9.28 12.91
N LYS A 196 9.51 10.18 13.77
CA LYS A 196 9.25 9.89 15.19
C LYS A 196 7.83 9.44 15.50
N THR A 197 6.85 9.82 14.67
CA THR A 197 5.41 9.65 15.00
C THR A 197 4.66 8.72 14.04
N ARG A 198 5.24 8.41 12.87
CA ARG A 198 4.71 7.45 11.91
C ARG A 198 5.58 6.21 11.90
N LEU A 199 5.72 5.61 13.08
CA LEU A 199 6.56 4.43 13.25
C LEU A 199 5.93 3.24 12.53
N PRO A 200 6.72 2.45 11.76
CA PRO A 200 6.26 1.21 11.19
C PRO A 200 5.88 0.19 12.23
N LYS A 201 6.38 0.28 13.47
CA LYS A 201 5.88 -0.52 14.60
C LYS A 201 5.29 0.44 15.61
N ASP A 202 4.02 0.29 15.91
CA ASP A 202 3.40 1.09 16.97
C ASP A 202 4.06 0.69 18.31
N PRO A 203 4.61 1.65 19.09
CA PRO A 203 5.38 1.33 20.29
C PRO A 203 4.51 0.82 21.44
N ASP A 204 3.20 1.10 21.43
CA ASP A 204 2.26 0.67 22.46
C ASP A 204 1.64 -0.69 22.13
N THR A 205 1.48 -0.99 20.83
CA THR A 205 0.79 -2.21 20.35
C THR A 205 1.70 -3.21 19.63
N GLU A 206 2.95 -2.86 19.34
CA GLU A 206 3.96 -3.67 18.68
C GLU A 206 3.62 -4.18 17.25
N VAL A 207 2.59 -3.65 16.61
CA VAL A 207 2.16 -4.11 15.27
C VAL A 207 2.71 -3.24 14.17
N VAL A 208 2.94 -3.87 13.00
CA VAL A 208 3.41 -3.22 11.78
C VAL A 208 2.26 -2.86 10.84
N PRO A 209 1.81 -1.60 10.78
CA PRO A 209 0.58 -1.22 10.08
C PRO A 209 0.83 -0.66 8.67
N LEU A 210 2.10 -0.55 8.28
CA LEU A 210 2.59 -0.25 6.94
C LEU A 210 3.82 -1.15 6.77
N VAL A 211 3.71 -2.15 5.89
CA VAL A 211 4.76 -3.16 5.68
C VAL A 211 6.11 -2.55 5.36
#